data_AF-A0A2R6PA74-F1
#
_entry.id   AF-A0A2R6PA74-F1
#
_cell.length_a   1.000
_cell.length_b   1.000
_cell.length_c   1.000
_cell.angle_alpha   90.00
_cell.angle_beta   90.00
_cell.angle_gamma   90.00
#
_symmetry.space_group_name_H-M   'P 1'
#
loop_
_entity.id
_entity.type
_entity.pdbx_description
1 polymer ?
#
loop_
_entity_poly.entity_id
_entity_poly.type
_entity_poly.pdbx_seq_one_letter_code
_entity_poly.pdbx_strand_id
1 'polypeptide(L)'
;MATATARSVLRTALRGGPRTPASKRTFSSSAHHDDAYETAKWEKITYAAIVACSTLAIYNLSKGHPHHEEPPAYPYMHIRNKEFPWGPDGLFEVKKHH
;
A
#
# COMPACT_ATOMS: atom_id res chain seq x y z
N MET A 1 17.98 -30.25 -46.04
CA MET A 1 18.43 -30.62 -44.69
C MET A 1 17.22 -30.68 -43.76
N ALA A 2 16.45 -31.77 -43.81
CA ALA A 2 15.20 -31.89 -43.06
C ALA A 2 14.96 -33.34 -42.63
N THR A 3 15.79 -33.87 -41.73
CA THR A 3 15.54 -35.16 -41.06
C THR A 3 16.32 -35.24 -39.75
N ALA A 4 15.87 -34.58 -38.67
CA ALA A 4 16.52 -34.74 -37.36
C ALA A 4 15.59 -34.62 -36.13
N THR A 5 14.27 -34.64 -36.29
CA THR A 5 13.33 -34.55 -35.15
C THR A 5 12.58 -35.85 -34.84
N ALA A 6 12.71 -36.89 -35.68
CA ALA A 6 11.90 -38.11 -35.58
C ALA A 6 12.45 -39.21 -34.64
N ARG A 7 13.44 -38.94 -33.77
CA ARG A 7 14.04 -39.97 -32.90
C ARG A 7 13.88 -39.76 -31.40
N SER A 8 13.30 -38.64 -30.94
CA SER A 8 13.16 -38.37 -29.51
C SER A 8 11.84 -38.91 -28.91
N VAL A 9 10.76 -38.91 -29.70
CA VAL A 9 9.41 -39.27 -29.21
C VAL A 9 9.29 -40.75 -28.82
N LEU A 10 10.05 -41.64 -29.48
CA LEU A 10 9.94 -43.09 -29.27
C LEU A 10 10.50 -43.55 -27.90
N ARG A 11 11.39 -42.77 -27.25
CA ARG A 11 11.92 -43.14 -25.92
C ARG A 11 10.95 -42.81 -24.78
N THR A 12 10.04 -41.87 -24.97
CA THR A 12 9.04 -41.49 -23.96
C THR A 12 7.88 -42.50 -23.90
N ALA A 13 7.55 -43.14 -25.02
CA ALA A 13 6.49 -44.14 -25.10
C ALA A 13 6.84 -45.48 -24.40
N LEU A 14 8.13 -45.85 -24.35
CA LEU A 14 8.56 -47.12 -23.73
C LEU A 14 8.77 -47.05 -22.20
N ARG A 15 8.62 -45.87 -21.58
CA ARG A 15 8.67 -45.70 -20.11
C ARG A 15 7.29 -45.55 -19.46
N GLY A 16 6.22 -45.87 -20.19
CA GLY A 16 4.84 -45.91 -19.69
C GLY A 16 4.58 -47.06 -18.72
N GLY A 17 5.24 -47.07 -17.57
CA GLY A 17 4.74 -47.74 -16.37
C GLY A 17 3.74 -46.83 -15.65
N PRO A 18 2.90 -47.35 -14.74
CA PRO A 18 1.96 -46.52 -13.98
C PRO A 18 2.77 -45.43 -13.27
N ARG A 19 2.61 -44.18 -13.70
CA ARG A 19 3.14 -43.04 -12.95
C ARG A 19 2.33 -43.03 -11.66
N THR A 20 2.89 -43.57 -10.58
CA THR A 20 2.41 -43.22 -9.25
C THR A 20 2.33 -41.70 -9.23
N PRO A 21 1.17 -41.11 -8.87
CA PRO A 21 1.11 -39.66 -8.74
C PRO A 21 2.25 -39.29 -7.80
N ALA A 22 3.18 -38.45 -8.28
CA ALA A 22 4.27 -37.99 -7.45
C ALA A 22 3.64 -37.52 -6.14
N SER A 23 4.08 -38.11 -5.01
CA SER A 23 3.54 -37.79 -3.69
C SER A 23 3.45 -36.28 -3.58
N LYS A 24 2.22 -35.74 -3.57
CA LYS A 24 2.01 -34.30 -3.44
C LYS A 24 2.67 -33.94 -2.12
N ARG A 25 3.77 -33.21 -2.17
CA ARG A 25 4.45 -32.70 -0.98
C ARG A 25 3.52 -31.64 -0.41
N THR A 26 2.58 -32.07 0.43
CA THR A 26 1.72 -31.18 1.19
C THR A 26 2.62 -30.47 2.19
N PHE A 27 2.82 -29.17 2.02
CA PHE A 27 3.52 -28.37 3.01
C PHE A 27 2.63 -28.27 4.26
N SER A 28 3.23 -28.33 5.45
CA SER A 28 2.48 -28.24 6.71
C SER A 28 1.63 -26.96 6.83
N SER A 29 1.93 -25.93 6.05
CA SER A 29 1.14 -24.69 5.94
C SER A 29 -0.18 -24.85 5.18
N SER A 30 -0.36 -25.89 4.37
CA SER A 30 -1.53 -26.07 3.48
C SER A 30 -2.63 -26.98 4.05
N ALA A 31 -2.42 -27.60 5.22
CA ALA A 31 -3.35 -28.59 5.76
C ALA A 31 -4.64 -28.00 6.33
N HIS A 32 -4.66 -26.70 6.65
CA HIS A 32 -5.78 -26.04 7.35
C HIS A 32 -6.02 -24.57 6.97
N HIS A 33 -5.33 -24.03 5.97
CA HIS A 33 -5.54 -22.65 5.52
C HIS A 33 -6.43 -22.62 4.28
N ASP A 34 -7.64 -22.11 4.45
CA ASP A 34 -8.46 -21.66 3.33
C ASP A 34 -8.03 -20.23 2.97
N ASP A 35 -7.09 -20.12 2.04
CA ASP A 35 -6.52 -18.84 1.60
C ASP A 35 -7.59 -17.87 1.07
N ALA A 36 -8.67 -18.39 0.49
CA ALA A 36 -9.78 -17.57 0.02
C ALA A 36 -10.58 -16.99 1.19
N TYR A 37 -10.87 -17.81 2.20
CA TYR A 37 -11.51 -17.35 3.43
C TYR A 37 -10.67 -16.31 4.18
N GLU A 38 -9.36 -16.55 4.31
CA GLU A 38 -8.44 -15.63 4.98
C GLU A 38 -8.33 -14.29 4.25
N THR A 39 -8.28 -14.32 2.91
CA THR A 39 -8.29 -13.10 2.09
C THR A 39 -9.61 -12.34 2.25
N ALA A 40 -10.75 -13.03 2.19
CA ALA A 40 -12.07 -12.41 2.38
C ALA A 40 -12.25 -11.82 3.78
N LYS A 41 -11.65 -12.43 4.81
CA LYS A 41 -11.65 -11.90 6.18
C LYS A 41 -10.91 -10.55 6.23
N TRP A 42 -9.69 -10.49 5.70
CA TRP A 42 -8.90 -9.26 5.70
C TRP A 42 -9.52 -8.18 4.83
N GLU A 43 -10.10 -8.54 3.69
CA GLU A 43 -10.86 -7.61 2.85
C GLU A 43 -11.97 -6.91 3.64
N LYS A 44 -12.80 -7.67 4.37
CA LYS A 44 -13.88 -7.12 5.19
C LYS A 44 -13.36 -6.22 6.32
N ILE A 45 -12.29 -6.63 7.00
CA ILE A 45 -11.67 -5.83 8.06
C ILE A 45 -11.15 -4.51 7.48
N THR A 46 -10.48 -4.56 6.32
CA THR A 46 -9.96 -3.37 5.65
C THR A 46 -11.08 -2.44 5.22
N TYR A 47 -12.17 -2.94 4.61
CA TYR A 47 -13.31 -2.10 4.27
C TYR A 47 -13.95 -1.46 5.50
N ALA A 48 -14.13 -2.21 6.60
CA ALA A 48 -14.62 -1.66 7.85
C ALA A 48 -13.70 -0.56 8.40
N ALA A 49 -12.38 -0.78 8.35
CA ALA A 49 -11.39 0.20 8.78
C ALA A 49 -11.40 1.47 7.90
N ILE A 50 -11.46 1.31 6.58
CA ILE A 50 -11.56 2.44 5.64
C ILE A 50 -12.78 3.28 5.97
N VAL A 51 -13.96 2.67 6.08
CA VAL A 51 -15.20 3.40 6.38
C VAL A 51 -15.10 4.11 7.74
N ALA A 52 -14.61 3.43 8.78
CA ALA A 52 -14.49 4.02 10.11
C ALA A 52 -13.49 5.18 10.14
N CYS A 53 -12.29 5.00 9.58
CA CYS A 53 -11.25 6.02 9.54
C CYS A 53 -11.65 7.22 8.67
N SER A 54 -12.26 6.99 7.49
CA SER A 54 -12.75 8.07 6.64
C SER A 54 -13.87 8.85 7.31
N THR A 55 -14.83 8.18 7.96
CA THR A 55 -15.91 8.85 8.70
C THR A 55 -15.35 9.71 9.85
N LEU A 56 -14.40 9.17 10.62
CA LEU A 56 -13.75 9.90 11.71
C LEU A 56 -12.95 11.11 11.18
N ALA A 57 -12.26 10.95 10.05
CA ALA A 57 -11.55 12.04 9.40
C ALA A 57 -12.52 13.15 8.98
N ILE A 58 -13.61 12.80 8.28
CA ILE A 58 -14.64 13.77 7.88
C ILE A 58 -15.16 14.53 9.10
N TYR A 59 -15.51 13.83 10.17
CA TYR A 59 -16.02 14.45 11.40
C TYR A 59 -15.03 15.41 12.08
N ASN A 60 -13.74 15.05 12.12
CA ASN A 60 -12.73 15.89 12.75
C ASN A 60 -12.37 17.09 11.88
N LEU A 61 -12.26 16.90 10.56
CA LEU A 61 -11.89 17.95 9.61
C LEU A 61 -13.06 18.89 9.28
N SER A 62 -14.32 18.49 9.52
CA SER A 62 -15.48 19.37 9.31
C SER A 62 -15.61 20.48 10.35
N LYS A 63 -14.83 20.42 11.43
CA LYS A 63 -14.84 21.43 12.50
C LYS A 63 -13.94 22.60 12.13
N GLY A 64 -14.35 23.82 12.50
CA GLY A 64 -13.48 24.98 12.39
C GLY A 64 -12.25 24.85 13.30
N HIS A 65 -11.11 25.36 12.84
CA HIS A 65 -9.89 25.47 13.64
C HIS A 65 -9.63 26.97 13.95
N PRO A 66 -10.11 27.49 15.09
CA PRO A 66 -9.86 28.88 15.45
C PRO A 66 -8.37 29.07 15.75
N HIS A 67 -7.74 29.99 15.02
CA HIS A 67 -6.40 30.44 15.35
C HIS A 67 -6.44 31.30 16.61
N HIS A 68 -5.49 31.07 17.50
CA HIS A 68 -5.28 31.92 18.67
C HIS A 68 -4.69 33.26 18.23
N GLU A 69 -4.75 34.25 19.13
CA GLU A 69 -4.06 35.51 18.95
C GLU A 69 -2.56 35.28 18.76
N GLU A 70 -1.95 36.07 17.88
CA GLU A 70 -0.53 35.94 17.59
C GLU A 70 0.27 36.27 18.85
N PRO A 71 1.25 35.42 19.23
CA PRO A 71 2.09 35.70 20.38
C PRO A 71 2.91 36.98 20.14
N PRO A 72 3.43 37.61 21.21
CA PRO A 72 4.33 38.75 21.08
C PRO A 72 5.48 38.46 20.11
N ALA A 73 5.95 39.48 19.40
CA ALA A 73 7.05 39.39 18.45
C ALA A 73 8.39 39.13 19.16
N TYR A 74 8.62 37.89 19.57
CA TYR A 74 9.86 37.51 20.23
C TYR A 74 11.05 37.59 19.26
N PRO A 75 12.25 37.94 19.73
CA PRO A 75 13.44 38.10 18.86
C PRO A 75 13.83 36.84 18.07
N TYR A 76 13.37 35.68 18.51
CA TYR A 76 13.65 34.39 17.88
C TYR A 76 12.54 33.93 16.90
N MET A 77 11.41 34.65 16.83
CA MET A 77 10.32 34.37 15.89
C MET A 77 10.45 35.27 14.66
N HIS A 78 9.92 34.81 13.52
CA HIS A 78 9.91 35.57 12.25
C HIS A 78 11.28 36.11 11.80
N ILE A 79 12.38 35.43 12.15
CA ILE A 79 13.73 35.83 11.73
C ILE A 79 13.86 35.75 10.21
N ARG A 80 14.42 36.81 9.59
CA ARG A 80 14.78 36.86 8.18
C ARG A 80 16.24 37.33 8.03
N ASN A 81 17.14 36.39 7.73
CA ASN A 81 18.55 36.70 7.45
C ASN A 81 18.79 37.07 5.97
N LYS A 82 17.93 36.56 5.09
CA LYS A 82 17.92 36.83 3.64
C LYS A 82 16.46 36.76 3.18
N GLU A 83 16.08 37.66 2.29
CA GLU A 83 14.77 37.65 1.66
C GLU A 83 14.52 36.36 0.88
N PHE A 84 13.27 35.91 0.89
CA PHE A 84 12.87 34.82 0.03
C PHE A 84 12.78 35.28 -1.43
N PRO A 85 12.98 34.36 -2.39
CA PRO A 85 12.93 34.71 -3.81
C PRO A 85 11.51 34.99 -4.34
N TRP A 86 10.44 34.73 -3.56
CA TRP A 86 9.04 34.91 -3.98
C TRP A 86 8.29 36.01 -3.22
N GLY A 87 8.89 36.64 -2.20
CA GLY A 87 8.25 37.71 -1.44
C GLY A 87 8.52 37.67 0.07
N PRO A 88 7.84 38.52 0.85
CA PRO A 88 8.09 38.68 2.28
C PRO A 88 7.58 37.51 3.15
N ASP A 89 6.55 36.81 2.68
CA ASP A 89 5.85 35.78 3.44
C ASP A 89 6.42 34.36 3.17
N GLY A 90 6.28 33.49 4.17
CA GLY A 90 6.65 32.08 4.05
C GLY A 90 5.87 31.37 2.94
N LEU A 91 6.47 30.32 2.36
CA LEU A 91 5.96 29.64 1.15
C LEU A 91 4.51 29.16 1.26
N PHE A 92 4.08 28.78 2.47
CA PHE A 92 2.73 28.30 2.76
C PHE A 92 2.02 29.15 3.83
N GLU A 93 2.49 30.39 4.05
CA GLU A 93 1.85 31.31 5.00
C GLU A 93 0.59 31.92 4.38
N VAL A 94 -0.54 31.77 5.07
CA VAL A 94 -1.77 32.49 4.74
C VAL A 94 -1.99 33.52 5.82
N LYS A 95 -1.58 34.76 5.56
CA LYS A 95 -1.81 35.88 6.47
C LYS A 95 -3.13 36.56 6.12
N LYS A 96 -3.90 36.93 7.14
CA LYS A 96 -5.02 37.85 6.95
C LYS A 96 -4.44 39.25 6.87
N HIS A 97 -4.27 39.76 5.66
CA HIS A 97 -4.02 41.20 5.48
C HIS A 97 -5.32 41.92 5.84
N HIS A 98 -5.30 42.64 6.96
CA HIS A 98 -6.39 43.52 7.40
C HIS A 98 -6.08 44.95 6.98
#